data_AF-A0A5B8J3D9-F1
#
_entry.id   AF-A0A5B8J3D9-F1
#
_cell.length_a   1.000
_cell.length_b   1.000
_cell.length_c   1.000
_cell.angle_alpha   90.00
_cell.angle_beta   90.00
_cell.angle_gamma   90.00
#
_symmetry.space_group_name_H-M   'P 1'
#
loop_
_entity.id
_entity.type
_entity.pdbx_description
1 polymer ?
#
loop_
_entity_poly.entity_id
_entity_poly.type
_entity_poly.pdbx_seq_one_letter_code
_entity_poly.pdbx_strand_id
1 'polypeptide(L)'
;MSQISINLPQTPCLRLRPTYCGGIAASIFCTATLRQIRIFVVSDQQPSLTAQDALVAIMMAVSASDENIRTAELVKIQMIVNHLPIFAEYDVDRLKVVSQTVFDLFEEEDGLDALFGLIRDSLPERLYETAYAVACDVAAADGHLYEPELRLLEEIRYELNIDRLHAAAIERGSRARHVHA
;
A
#
# COMPACT_ATOMS: atom_id res chain seq x y z
N MET A 1 26.33 -29.99 24.79
CA MET A 1 27.34 -28.95 24.50
C MET A 1 28.06 -29.33 23.22
N SER A 2 27.75 -28.66 22.12
CA SER A 2 28.52 -28.73 20.87
C SER A 2 28.49 -27.33 20.25
N GLN A 3 29.67 -26.71 20.12
CA GLN A 3 29.85 -25.41 19.48
C GLN A 3 30.10 -25.64 18.00
N ILE A 4 29.36 -24.95 17.14
CA ILE A 4 29.69 -24.82 15.72
C ILE A 4 30.36 -23.46 15.55
N SER A 5 31.67 -23.46 15.32
CA SER A 5 32.45 -22.29 14.90
C SER A 5 32.23 -22.06 13.40
N ILE A 6 31.80 -20.86 13.04
CA ILE A 6 31.71 -20.43 11.63
C ILE A 6 32.80 -19.37 11.42
N ASN A 7 33.86 -19.74 10.71
CA ASN A 7 34.88 -18.79 10.26
C ASN A 7 34.33 -18.01 9.06
N LEU A 8 34.16 -16.69 9.20
CA LEU A 8 33.93 -15.81 8.06
C LEU A 8 35.25 -15.54 7.31
N PRO A 9 35.27 -15.59 5.96
CA PRO A 9 36.42 -15.13 5.20
C PRO A 9 36.53 -13.60 5.28
N GLN A 10 37.68 -13.10 5.72
CA GLN A 10 38.01 -11.68 5.67
C GLN A 10 38.19 -11.24 4.22
N THR A 11 37.23 -10.51 3.68
CA THR A 11 37.37 -9.82 2.40
C THR A 11 38.10 -8.49 2.62
N PRO A 12 39.21 -8.21 1.90
CA PRO A 12 39.90 -6.94 2.05
C PRO A 12 39.09 -5.82 1.38
N CYS A 13 38.89 -4.73 2.11
CA CYS A 13 38.36 -3.47 1.57
C CYS A 13 39.25 -2.96 0.43
N LEU A 14 38.78 -3.06 -0.81
CA LEU A 14 39.44 -2.45 -1.98
C LEU A 14 38.74 -1.15 -2.37
N ARG A 15 39.43 -0.05 -2.01
CA ARG A 15 39.56 1.27 -2.66
C ARG A 15 38.52 1.73 -3.72
N LEU A 16 37.83 2.82 -3.37
CA LEU A 16 37.65 4.11 -4.08
C LEU A 16 37.20 4.17 -5.58
N ARG A 17 35.91 4.54 -5.75
CA ARG A 17 35.26 5.47 -6.73
C ARG A 17 35.32 5.20 -8.26
N PRO A 18 34.21 5.47 -8.99
CA PRO A 18 33.95 6.83 -9.48
C PRO A 18 32.61 7.43 -9.02
N THR A 19 32.60 8.76 -8.95
CA THR A 19 31.47 9.65 -8.71
C THR A 19 30.37 9.51 -9.77
N TYR A 20 29.11 9.35 -9.36
CA TYR A 20 27.91 9.45 -10.23
C TYR A 20 27.58 10.88 -10.69
N CYS A 21 28.51 11.83 -10.58
CA CYS A 21 28.35 13.16 -11.14
C CYS A 21 29.41 13.37 -12.23
N GLY A 22 29.07 12.95 -13.44
CA GLY A 22 29.83 13.17 -14.65
C GLY A 22 28.90 13.18 -15.86
N GLY A 23 28.18 14.29 -16.05
CA GLY A 23 27.32 14.48 -17.22
C GLY A 23 26.27 15.56 -17.00
N ILE A 24 26.32 16.60 -17.83
CA ILE A 24 25.45 17.78 -17.84
C ILE A 24 24.05 17.41 -18.40
N ALA A 25 22.99 17.94 -17.75
CA ALA A 25 21.57 17.99 -18.17
C ALA A 25 20.83 16.63 -18.26
N ALA A 26 19.67 16.40 -17.64
CA ALA A 26 18.55 17.30 -17.37
C ALA A 26 18.06 17.22 -15.91
N SER A 27 17.74 18.39 -15.37
CA SER A 27 17.16 18.61 -14.04
C SER A 27 15.71 18.13 -13.98
N ILE A 28 15.24 17.88 -12.77
CA ILE A 28 13.98 17.28 -12.29
C ILE A 28 12.70 18.05 -12.73
N PHE A 29 12.82 18.98 -13.68
CA PHE A 29 11.71 19.75 -14.24
C PHE A 29 11.60 19.53 -15.75
N CYS A 30 10.91 18.46 -16.15
CA CYS A 30 10.31 18.36 -17.46
C CYS A 30 8.82 18.70 -17.33
N THR A 31 8.47 19.95 -17.67
CA THR A 31 7.09 20.43 -17.73
C THR A 31 6.33 19.75 -18.87
N ALA A 32 5.41 18.84 -18.53
CA ALA A 32 4.47 18.27 -19.48
C ALA A 32 3.04 18.72 -19.14
N THR A 33 2.47 19.45 -20.09
CA THR A 33 1.13 20.04 -20.14
C THR A 33 0.03 19.00 -19.91
N LEU A 34 -0.78 19.15 -18.85
CA LEU A 34 -1.98 18.34 -18.67
C LEU A 34 -3.14 18.92 -19.48
N ARG A 35 -3.45 18.19 -20.55
CA ARG A 35 -4.61 18.33 -21.42
C ARG A 35 -5.88 18.09 -20.61
N GLN A 36 -6.79 19.06 -20.63
CA GLN A 36 -8.14 18.92 -20.07
C GLN A 36 -8.87 17.75 -20.74
N ILE A 37 -9.38 16.83 -19.94
CA ILE A 37 -10.41 15.88 -20.35
C ILE A 37 -11.56 16.04 -19.35
N ARG A 38 -12.67 16.58 -19.87
CA ARG A 38 -13.99 16.54 -19.23
C ARG A 38 -14.57 15.15 -19.48
N ILE A 39 -14.96 14.45 -18.43
CA ILE A 39 -15.96 13.39 -18.53
C ILE A 39 -17.09 13.73 -17.54
N PHE A 40 -18.31 13.53 -18.04
CA PHE A 40 -19.58 13.79 -17.40
C PHE A 40 -20.25 12.43 -17.09
N VAL A 41 -21.26 12.46 -16.19
CA VAL A 41 -22.31 11.45 -15.89
C VAL A 41 -22.08 10.65 -14.58
N VAL A 42 -23.02 10.40 -13.64
CA VAL A 42 -24.39 10.86 -13.24
C VAL A 42 -24.66 10.30 -11.80
N SER A 43 -25.49 11.00 -10.99
CA SER A 43 -26.21 10.72 -9.70
C SER A 43 -26.56 9.27 -9.27
N ASP A 44 -26.87 8.90 -8.01
CA ASP A 44 -26.91 9.52 -6.65
C ASP A 44 -27.17 8.40 -5.59
N GLN A 45 -26.60 8.54 -4.37
CA GLN A 45 -26.79 7.74 -3.13
C GLN A 45 -25.97 6.44 -2.89
N GLN A 46 -24.65 6.49 -3.10
CA GLN A 46 -23.65 5.92 -2.17
C GLN A 46 -22.60 7.03 -2.00
N PRO A 47 -21.99 7.25 -0.82
CA PRO A 47 -20.88 8.18 -0.75
C PRO A 47 -19.80 7.64 -1.68
N SER A 48 -19.62 8.29 -2.84
CA SER A 48 -18.52 7.99 -3.74
C SER A 48 -17.26 8.08 -2.89
N LEU A 49 -16.54 6.97 -2.74
CA LEU A 49 -15.27 6.99 -2.03
C LEU A 49 -14.39 8.02 -2.75
N THR A 50 -13.73 8.88 -1.99
CA THR A 50 -12.62 9.65 -2.56
C THR A 50 -11.44 8.70 -2.79
N ALA A 51 -10.45 9.14 -3.56
CA ALA A 51 -9.21 8.38 -3.71
C ALA A 51 -8.55 8.08 -2.35
N GLN A 52 -8.64 8.99 -1.38
CA GLN A 52 -8.12 8.78 -0.02
C GLN A 52 -8.94 7.73 0.73
N ASP A 53 -10.27 7.76 0.63
CA ASP A 53 -11.12 6.73 1.24
C ASP A 53 -10.85 5.35 0.65
N ALA A 54 -10.59 5.25 -0.66
CA ALA A 54 -10.25 3.97 -1.29
C ALA A 54 -8.92 3.40 -0.76
N LEU A 55 -7.92 4.25 -0.52
CA LEU A 55 -6.67 3.83 0.13
C LEU A 55 -6.90 3.36 1.57
N VAL A 56 -7.77 4.06 2.32
CA VAL A 56 -8.17 3.64 3.68
C VAL A 56 -8.92 2.32 3.62
N ALA A 57 -9.85 2.15 2.68
CA ALA A 57 -10.65 0.94 2.53
C ALA A 57 -9.76 -0.28 2.28
N ILE A 58 -8.73 -0.14 1.44
CA ILE A 58 -7.72 -1.19 1.21
C ILE A 58 -6.98 -1.53 2.49
N MET A 59 -6.50 -0.52 3.23
CA MET A 59 -5.81 -0.75 4.49
C MET A 59 -6.70 -1.48 5.51
N MET A 60 -7.96 -1.07 5.62
CA MET A 60 -8.96 -1.69 6.50
C MET A 60 -9.27 -3.13 6.08
N ALA A 61 -9.42 -3.38 4.78
CA ALA A 61 -9.68 -4.71 4.24
C ALA A 61 -8.56 -5.69 4.58
N VAL A 62 -7.30 -5.26 4.46
CA VAL A 62 -6.14 -6.05 4.88
C VAL A 62 -6.21 -6.41 6.36
N SER A 63 -6.45 -5.43 7.22
CA SER A 63 -6.56 -5.67 8.67
C SER A 63 -7.75 -6.55 9.06
N ALA A 64 -8.85 -6.49 8.32
CA ALA A 64 -10.07 -7.25 8.62
C ALA A 64 -10.09 -8.64 7.99
N SER A 65 -9.07 -9.02 7.21
CA SER A 65 -9.09 -10.23 6.37
C SER A 65 -9.13 -11.56 7.12
N ASP A 66 -8.69 -11.59 8.38
CA ASP A 66 -8.75 -12.77 9.25
C ASP A 66 -9.84 -12.68 10.34
N GLU A 67 -10.82 -11.77 10.16
CA GLU A 67 -11.89 -11.43 11.11
C GLU A 67 -11.38 -10.84 12.46
N ASN A 68 -10.08 -10.66 12.65
CA ASN A 68 -9.50 -10.21 13.90
C ASN A 68 -8.42 -9.14 13.69
N ILE A 69 -8.87 -7.88 13.64
CA ILE A 69 -7.99 -6.73 13.48
C ILE A 69 -7.05 -6.58 14.68
N ARG A 70 -5.75 -6.52 14.39
CA ARG A 70 -4.72 -6.34 15.43
C ARG A 70 -4.50 -4.87 15.75
N THR A 71 -4.19 -4.58 17.01
CA THR A 71 -3.86 -3.21 17.44
C THR A 71 -2.65 -2.64 16.67
N ALA A 72 -1.66 -3.47 16.36
CA ALA A 72 -0.49 -3.05 15.59
C ALA A 72 -0.85 -2.55 14.18
N GLU A 73 -1.80 -3.22 13.53
CA GLU A 73 -2.30 -2.84 12.20
C GLU A 73 -3.10 -1.55 12.27
N LEU A 74 -4.03 -1.40 13.22
CA LEU A 74 -4.79 -0.15 13.39
C LEU A 74 -3.88 1.05 13.66
N VAL A 75 -2.87 0.87 14.51
CA VAL A 75 -1.86 1.91 14.76
C VAL A 75 -1.10 2.24 13.48
N LYS A 76 -0.77 1.23 12.64
CA LYS A 76 -0.12 1.44 11.35
C LYS A 76 -1.01 2.25 10.40
N ILE A 77 -2.29 1.92 10.29
CA ILE A 77 -3.26 2.67 9.47
C ILE A 77 -3.27 4.13 9.90
N GLN A 78 -3.41 4.39 11.20
CA GLN A 78 -3.43 5.75 11.72
C GLN A 78 -2.13 6.50 11.45
N MET A 79 -0.98 5.84 11.59
CA MET A 79 0.32 6.43 11.24
C MET A 79 0.42 6.77 9.75
N ILE A 80 -0.03 5.87 8.87
CA ILE A 80 0.00 6.10 7.43
C ILE A 80 -0.87 7.31 7.07
N VAL A 81 -2.10 7.36 7.56
CA VAL A 81 -3.05 8.44 7.32
C VAL A 81 -2.51 9.79 7.84
N ASN A 82 -1.84 9.80 8.99
CA ASN A 82 -1.32 11.03 9.58
C ASN A 82 -0.04 11.57 8.92
N HIS A 83 0.70 10.73 8.18
CA HIS A 83 2.05 11.09 7.74
C HIS A 83 2.28 11.03 6.24
N LEU A 84 1.46 10.31 5.46
CA LEU A 84 1.65 10.28 4.02
C LEU A 84 1.05 11.56 3.37
N PRO A 85 1.78 12.23 2.46
CA PRO A 85 1.31 13.48 1.83
C PRO A 85 -0.03 13.36 1.09
N ILE A 86 -0.39 12.16 0.61
CA ILE A 86 -1.67 11.92 -0.07
C ILE A 86 -2.87 12.16 0.85
N PHE A 87 -2.69 12.07 2.17
CA PHE A 87 -3.72 12.29 3.20
C PHE A 87 -3.65 13.67 3.86
N ALA A 88 -2.85 14.62 3.35
CA ALA A 88 -2.65 15.93 3.99
C ALA A 88 -3.95 16.73 4.24
N GLU A 89 -4.96 16.53 3.40
CA GLU A 89 -6.28 17.18 3.49
C GLU A 89 -7.40 16.18 3.85
N TYR A 90 -7.04 14.97 4.30
CA TYR A 90 -8.00 13.93 4.60
C TYR A 90 -8.72 14.21 5.92
N ASP A 91 -10.04 14.07 5.93
CA ASP A 91 -10.86 14.14 7.13
C ASP A 91 -10.80 12.81 7.89
N VAL A 92 -10.12 12.82 9.04
CA VAL A 92 -9.89 11.61 9.86
C VAL A 92 -11.21 11.01 10.38
N ASP A 93 -12.27 11.81 10.56
CA ASP A 93 -13.57 11.30 11.00
C ASP A 93 -14.18 10.33 9.97
N ARG A 94 -13.77 10.43 8.69
CA ARG A 94 -14.19 9.50 7.64
C ARG A 94 -13.62 8.10 7.81
N LEU A 95 -12.53 7.90 8.58
CA LEU A 95 -12.01 6.56 8.87
C LEU A 95 -13.11 5.66 9.39
N LYS A 96 -13.92 6.14 10.34
CA LYS A 96 -15.00 5.34 10.94
C LYS A 96 -16.05 4.93 9.91
N VAL A 97 -16.40 5.83 9.00
CA VAL A 97 -17.38 5.56 7.94
C VAL A 97 -16.83 4.50 6.99
N VAL A 98 -15.59 4.68 6.52
CA VAL A 98 -14.95 3.74 5.59
C VAL A 98 -14.75 2.37 6.24
N SER A 99 -14.33 2.31 7.50
CA SER A 99 -14.21 1.05 8.24
C SER A 99 -15.54 0.32 8.32
N GLN A 100 -16.63 1.01 8.65
CA GLN A 100 -17.96 0.40 8.69
C GLN A 100 -18.37 -0.13 7.31
N THR A 101 -18.16 0.63 6.24
CA THR A 101 -18.44 0.18 4.88
C THR A 101 -17.67 -1.08 4.51
N VAL A 102 -16.39 -1.18 4.89
CA VAL A 102 -15.59 -2.39 4.64
C VAL A 102 -16.14 -3.59 5.42
N PHE A 103 -16.52 -3.42 6.69
CA PHE A 103 -17.13 -4.50 7.46
C PHE A 103 -18.46 -4.95 6.88
N ASP A 104 -19.34 -4.00 6.53
CA ASP A 104 -20.63 -4.30 5.92
C ASP A 104 -20.44 -5.08 4.61
N LEU A 105 -19.42 -4.74 3.81
CA LEU A 105 -19.09 -5.48 2.59
C LEU A 105 -18.58 -6.89 2.90
N PHE A 106 -17.75 -7.08 3.93
CA PHE A 106 -17.19 -8.40 4.28
C PHE A 106 -18.26 -9.39 4.79
N GLU A 107 -19.42 -8.90 5.23
CA GLU A 107 -20.57 -9.73 5.61
C GLU A 107 -21.36 -10.28 4.41
N GLU A 108 -21.15 -9.71 3.21
CA GLU A 108 -21.86 -10.08 1.98
C GLU A 108 -21.11 -11.16 1.18
N GLU A 109 -21.86 -12.05 0.51
CA GLU A 109 -21.30 -13.18 -0.26
C GLU A 109 -20.34 -12.73 -1.38
N ASP A 110 -20.70 -11.67 -2.11
CA ASP A 110 -19.89 -11.05 -3.19
C ASP A 110 -19.21 -9.74 -2.72
N GLY A 111 -18.99 -9.61 -1.41
CA GLY A 111 -18.51 -8.39 -0.76
C GLY A 111 -17.17 -7.87 -1.25
N LEU A 112 -16.22 -8.78 -1.51
CA LEU A 112 -14.89 -8.43 -2.01
C LEU A 112 -14.95 -7.87 -3.43
N ASP A 113 -15.77 -8.45 -4.30
CA ASP A 113 -15.96 -7.96 -5.67
C ASP A 113 -16.56 -6.55 -5.65
N ALA A 114 -17.55 -6.31 -4.78
CA ALA A 114 -18.13 -4.99 -4.57
C ALA A 114 -17.10 -3.98 -4.02
N LEU A 115 -16.27 -4.38 -3.05
CA LEU A 115 -15.19 -3.55 -2.52
C LEU A 115 -14.20 -3.14 -3.63
N PHE A 116 -13.73 -4.10 -4.43
CA PHE A 116 -12.81 -3.81 -5.53
C PHE A 116 -13.45 -2.97 -6.64
N GLY A 117 -14.75 -3.15 -6.89
CA GLY A 117 -15.54 -2.24 -7.73
C GLY A 117 -15.46 -0.79 -7.24
N LEU A 118 -15.79 -0.56 -5.97
CA LEU A 118 -15.75 0.78 -5.36
C LEU A 118 -14.34 1.39 -5.41
N ILE A 119 -13.31 0.59 -5.13
CA ILE A 119 -11.91 1.03 -5.19
C ILE A 119 -11.53 1.45 -6.61
N ARG A 120 -11.82 0.63 -7.62
CA ARG A 120 -11.45 0.94 -9.02
C ARG A 120 -12.16 2.18 -9.55
N ASP A 121 -13.41 2.39 -9.15
CA ASP A 121 -14.17 3.58 -9.55
C ASP A 121 -13.65 4.85 -8.89
N SER A 122 -13.05 4.72 -7.71
CA SER A 122 -12.67 5.87 -6.85
C SER A 122 -11.18 6.19 -6.86
N LEU A 123 -10.33 5.23 -7.23
CA LEU A 123 -8.87 5.33 -7.14
C LEU A 123 -8.26 5.53 -8.54
N PRO A 124 -7.61 6.68 -8.82
CA PRO A 124 -6.88 6.87 -10.07
C PRO A 124 -5.73 5.87 -10.22
N GLU A 125 -5.53 5.32 -11.43
CA GLU A 125 -4.49 4.31 -11.72
C GLU A 125 -3.08 4.68 -11.23
N ARG A 126 -2.71 5.97 -11.26
CA ARG A 126 -1.42 6.46 -10.75
C ARG A 126 -1.19 6.18 -9.24
N LEU A 127 -2.24 5.84 -8.51
CA LEU A 127 -2.21 5.52 -7.08
C LEU A 127 -2.33 4.01 -6.81
N TYR A 128 -2.42 3.15 -7.82
CA TYR A 128 -2.53 1.70 -7.62
C TYR A 128 -1.32 1.11 -6.89
N GLU A 129 -0.11 1.55 -7.26
CA GLU A 129 1.12 1.16 -6.53
C GLU A 129 1.14 1.72 -5.10
N THR A 130 0.52 2.88 -4.88
CA THR A 130 0.39 3.48 -3.54
C THR A 130 -0.55 2.65 -2.66
N ALA A 131 -1.70 2.27 -3.21
CA ALA A 131 -2.65 1.34 -2.58
C ALA A 131 -1.98 0.03 -2.18
N TYR A 132 -1.24 -0.58 -3.11
CA TYR A 132 -0.53 -1.82 -2.84
C TYR A 132 0.58 -1.64 -1.78
N ALA A 133 1.31 -0.53 -1.83
CA ALA A 133 2.36 -0.24 -0.85
C ALA A 133 1.81 -0.06 0.57
N VAL A 134 0.71 0.69 0.75
CA VAL A 134 0.11 0.86 2.08
C VAL A 134 -0.51 -0.44 2.59
N ALA A 135 -1.10 -1.26 1.71
CA ALA A 135 -1.57 -2.60 2.04
C ALA A 135 -0.44 -3.48 2.59
N CYS A 136 0.71 -3.52 1.89
CA CYS A 136 1.88 -4.27 2.35
C CYS A 136 2.48 -3.74 3.66
N ASP A 137 2.40 -2.43 3.92
CA ASP A 137 2.90 -1.84 5.18
C ASP A 137 1.97 -2.16 6.37
N VAL A 138 0.65 -2.21 6.14
CA VAL A 138 -0.34 -2.63 7.16
C VAL A 138 -0.22 -4.11 7.46
N ALA A 139 -0.18 -4.96 6.44
CA ALA A 139 -0.04 -6.40 6.62
C ALA A 139 1.25 -6.78 7.39
N ALA A 140 2.34 -6.04 7.17
CA ALA A 140 3.62 -6.29 7.84
C ALA A 140 3.74 -5.65 9.24
N ALA A 141 2.70 -5.01 9.77
CA ALA A 141 2.80 -4.12 10.93
C ALA A 141 3.33 -4.80 12.20
N ASP A 142 3.03 -6.07 12.41
CA ASP A 142 3.48 -6.86 13.57
C ASP A 142 4.63 -7.84 13.24
N GLY A 143 5.15 -7.78 12.01
CA GLY A 143 6.26 -8.61 11.54
C GLY A 143 5.86 -10.00 11.04
N HIS A 144 4.58 -10.36 11.06
CA HIS A 144 4.07 -11.64 10.55
C HIS A 144 3.00 -11.43 9.49
N LEU A 145 3.05 -12.23 8.41
CA LEU A 145 2.01 -12.31 7.40
C LEU A 145 1.38 -13.70 7.49
N TYR A 146 0.07 -13.78 7.67
CA TYR A 146 -0.67 -15.03 7.69
C TYR A 146 -1.29 -15.30 6.31
N GLU A 147 -1.86 -16.48 6.12
CA GLU A 147 -2.45 -16.86 4.84
C GLU A 147 -3.58 -15.92 4.38
N PRO A 148 -4.50 -15.44 5.25
CA PRO A 148 -5.56 -14.52 4.84
C PRO A 148 -5.03 -13.21 4.26
N GLU A 149 -4.06 -12.56 4.91
CA GLU A 149 -3.52 -11.29 4.39
C GLU A 149 -2.73 -11.54 3.10
N LEU A 150 -1.98 -12.65 2.99
CA LEU A 150 -1.27 -13.00 1.77
C LEU A 150 -2.22 -13.21 0.59
N ARG A 151 -3.33 -13.94 0.79
CA ARG A 151 -4.35 -14.12 -0.25
C ARG A 151 -4.97 -12.79 -0.65
N LEU A 152 -5.34 -11.95 0.31
CA LEU A 152 -5.92 -10.65 -0.01
C LEU A 152 -4.92 -9.72 -0.73
N LEU A 153 -3.63 -9.75 -0.37
CA LEU A 153 -2.59 -9.02 -1.11
C LEU A 153 -2.44 -9.55 -2.55
N GLU A 154 -2.58 -10.85 -2.77
CA GLU A 154 -2.59 -11.42 -4.12
C GLU A 154 -3.78 -10.93 -4.95
N GLU A 155 -4.97 -10.84 -4.35
CA GLU A 155 -6.17 -10.29 -4.99
C GLU A 155 -6.00 -8.80 -5.29
N ILE A 156 -5.53 -7.98 -4.34
CA ILE A 156 -5.27 -6.55 -4.58
C ILE A 156 -4.29 -6.37 -5.75
N ARG A 157 -3.24 -7.18 -5.81
CA ARG A 157 -2.26 -7.13 -6.91
C ARG A 157 -2.91 -7.42 -8.26
N TYR A 158 -3.83 -8.39 -8.31
CA TYR A 158 -4.55 -8.76 -9.51
C TYR A 158 -5.56 -7.69 -9.94
N GLU A 159 -6.42 -7.25 -9.02
CA GLU A 159 -7.49 -6.28 -9.27
C GLU A 159 -6.96 -4.90 -9.67
N LEU A 160 -5.81 -4.50 -9.13
CA LEU A 160 -5.13 -3.26 -9.49
C LEU A 160 -4.07 -3.43 -10.58
N ASN A 161 -3.97 -4.62 -11.20
CA ASN A 161 -3.05 -4.92 -12.30
C ASN A 161 -1.60 -4.46 -12.05
N ILE A 162 -1.07 -4.75 -10.85
CA ILE A 162 0.29 -4.36 -10.47
C ILE A 162 1.30 -5.32 -11.11
N ASP A 163 2.28 -4.78 -11.83
CA ASP A 163 3.34 -5.58 -12.44
C ASP A 163 4.13 -6.36 -11.37
N ARG A 164 4.54 -7.58 -11.74
CA ARG A 164 5.25 -8.49 -10.82
C ARG A 164 6.54 -7.90 -10.26
N LEU A 165 7.30 -7.15 -11.06
CA LEU A 165 8.54 -6.53 -10.63
C LEU A 165 8.27 -5.38 -9.65
N HIS A 166 7.21 -4.60 -9.89
CA HIS A 166 6.81 -3.50 -9.02
C HIS A 166 6.31 -4.04 -7.67
N ALA A 167 5.45 -5.05 -7.70
CA ALA A 167 4.97 -5.74 -6.50
C ALA A 167 6.14 -6.29 -5.67
N ALA A 168 7.06 -7.03 -6.30
CA ALA A 168 8.23 -7.59 -5.61
C ALA A 168 9.13 -6.51 -4.98
N ALA A 169 9.28 -5.35 -5.64
CA ALA A 169 10.03 -4.22 -5.10
C ALA A 169 9.33 -3.59 -3.87
N ILE A 170 8.01 -3.42 -3.94
CA ILE A 170 7.19 -2.88 -2.86
C ILE A 170 7.21 -3.80 -1.63
N GLU A 171 6.94 -5.09 -1.83
CA GLU A 171 6.98 -6.13 -0.78
C GLU A 171 8.37 -6.16 -0.10
N ARG A 172 9.44 -6.10 -0.90
CA ARG A 172 10.81 -6.07 -0.38
C ARG A 172 11.07 -4.82 0.47
N GLY A 173 10.53 -3.68 0.06
CA GLY A 173 10.62 -2.41 0.78
C GLY A 173 9.85 -2.43 2.10
N SER A 174 8.60 -2.91 2.10
CA SER A 174 7.81 -3.09 3.33
C SER A 174 8.54 -4.00 4.31
N ARG A 175 9.00 -5.18 3.84
CA ARG A 175 9.76 -6.11 4.69
C ARG A 175 10.99 -5.46 5.31
N ALA A 176 11.74 -4.66 4.54
CA ALA A 176 12.94 -4.00 5.05
C ALA A 176 12.66 -3.01 6.19
N ARG A 177 11.46 -2.42 6.25
CA ARG A 177 11.03 -1.51 7.34
C ARG A 177 10.51 -2.23 8.58
N HIS A 178 10.02 -3.46 8.43
CA HIS A 178 9.34 -4.23 9.48
C HIS A 178 10.16 -5.40 10.04
N VAL A 179 11.39 -5.61 9.54
CA VAL A 179 12.33 -6.54 10.16
C VAL A 179 12.84 -5.94 11.48
N HIS A 180 12.60 -6.64 12.58
CA HIS A 180 13.16 -6.31 13.89
C HIS A 180 14.54 -6.98 14.07
N ALA A 181 15.42 -6.35 14.87
CA ALA A 181 16.78 -6.83 15.16
C ALA A 181 16.83 -7.77 16.38
#